data_AF-A0A518B570-F1
#
_entry.id   AF-A0A518B570-F1
#
_cell.length_a   1.000
_cell.length_b   1.000
_cell.length_c   1.000
_cell.angle_alpha   90.00
_cell.angle_beta   90.00
_cell.angle_gamma   90.00
#
_symmetry.space_group_name_H-M   'P 1'
#
loop_
_entity.id
_entity.type
_entity.pdbx_description
1 polymer ?
#
loop_
_entity_poly.entity_id
_entity_poly.type
_entity_poly.pdbx_seq_one_letter_code
_entity_poly.pdbx_strand_id
1 'polypeptide(L)'
;MIDDDELAGRELFATQLEACMKEHALTQSELSRRTGITQNQISRYLGRKCSPSVFVVQRLAREFDVTIEEMLGATPALARR
;
A
#
# COMPACT_ATOMS: atom_id res chain seq x y z
N MET A 1 7.94 -22.27 -4.55
CA MET A 1 9.02 -21.42 -4.02
C MET A 1 8.52 -20.02 -4.21
N ILE A 2 8.26 -19.27 -3.14
CA ILE A 2 7.97 -17.84 -3.30
C ILE A 2 9.35 -17.21 -3.42
N ASP A 3 9.65 -16.61 -4.57
CA ASP A 3 10.92 -15.93 -4.79
C ASP A 3 11.10 -14.85 -3.70
N ASP A 4 12.29 -14.77 -3.12
CA ASP A 4 12.61 -13.83 -2.03
C ASP A 4 12.25 -12.37 -2.41
N ASP A 5 12.41 -12.02 -3.69
CA ASP A 5 12.00 -10.73 -4.27
C ASP A 5 10.50 -10.46 -4.16
N GLU A 6 9.65 -11.46 -4.34
CA GLU A 6 8.19 -11.29 -4.24
C GLU A 6 7.77 -11.05 -2.79
N LEU A 7 8.40 -11.74 -1.84
CA LEU A 7 8.15 -11.51 -0.42
C LEU A 7 8.57 -10.11 -0.02
N ALA A 8 9.78 -9.68 -0.39
CA ALA A 8 10.29 -8.34 -0.12
C ALA A 8 9.37 -7.24 -0.69
N GLY A 9 8.89 -7.41 -1.92
CA GLY A 9 7.94 -6.48 -2.54
C GLY A 9 6.62 -6.34 -1.77
N ARG A 10 6.09 -7.44 -1.22
CA ARG A 10 4.90 -7.42 -0.37
C ARG A 10 5.16 -6.70 0.95
N GLU A 11 6.33 -6.88 1.54
CA GLU A 11 6.70 -6.23 2.80
C GLU A 11 6.82 -4.71 2.66
N LEU A 12 7.50 -4.25 1.61
CA LEU A 12 7.64 -2.83 1.32
C LEU A 12 6.29 -2.16 1.09
N PHE A 13 5.46 -2.75 0.22
CA PHE A 13 4.12 -2.24 -0.05
C PHE A 13 3.23 -2.19 1.20
N ALA A 14 3.22 -3.26 2.01
CA ALA A 14 2.43 -3.31 3.22
C ALA A 14 2.85 -2.24 4.23
N THR A 15 4.16 -2.04 4.39
CA THR A 15 4.73 -1.03 5.30
C THR A 15 4.37 0.38 4.86
N GLN A 16 4.50 0.67 3.56
CA GLN A 16 4.16 1.98 3.01
C GLN A 16 2.65 2.26 3.12
N LEU A 17 1.81 1.28 2.80
CA LEU A 17 0.36 1.40 2.94
C LEU A 17 -0.03 1.70 4.40
N GLU A 18 0.59 1.02 5.36
CA GLU A 18 0.36 1.28 6.78
C GLU A 18 0.81 2.69 7.19
N ALA A 19 1.96 3.15 6.70
CA ALA A 19 2.47 4.50 6.96
C ALA A 19 1.51 5.57 6.42
N CYS A 20 1.08 5.46 5.16
CA CYS A 20 0.10 6.37 4.56
C CYS A 20 -1.23 6.39 5.34
N MET A 21 -1.72 5.21 5.76
CA MET A 21 -2.92 5.16 6.59
C MET A 21 -2.75 5.87 7.93
N LYS A 22 -1.59 5.73 8.58
CA LYS A 22 -1.27 6.41 9.85
C LYS A 22 -1.16 7.92 9.69
N GLU A 23 -0.48 8.38 8.65
CA GLU A 23 -0.28 9.81 8.36
C GLU A 23 -1.60 10.53 8.11
N HIS A 24 -2.52 9.89 7.38
CA HIS A 24 -3.85 10.43 7.10
C HIS A 24 -4.91 10.06 8.16
N ALA A 25 -4.52 9.40 9.26
CA ALA A 25 -5.42 8.90 10.31
C ALA A 25 -6.62 8.08 9.78
N LEU A 26 -6.39 7.25 8.75
CA LEU A 26 -7.43 6.46 8.11
C LEU A 26 -7.55 5.06 8.71
N THR A 27 -8.79 4.61 8.91
CA THR A 27 -9.09 3.21 9.19
C THR A 27 -9.18 2.41 7.88
N GLN A 28 -9.09 1.07 7.95
CA GLN A 28 -9.26 0.23 6.76
C GLN A 28 -10.64 0.43 6.11
N SER A 29 -11.69 0.66 6.91
CA SER A 29 -13.04 0.95 6.42
C SER A 29 -13.11 2.29 5.69
N GLU A 30 -12.39 3.29 6.19
CA GLU A 30 -12.36 4.61 5.56
C GLU A 30 -11.59 4.58 4.25
N LEU A 31 -10.40 3.97 4.24
CA LEU A 31 -9.64 3.74 3.02
C LEU A 31 -10.45 2.94 1.99
N SER A 32 -11.22 1.96 2.46
CA SER A 32 -12.12 1.17 1.61
C SER A 32 -13.17 2.04 0.93
N ARG A 33 -13.79 2.97 1.66
CA ARG A 33 -14.78 3.90 1.10
C ARG A 33 -14.19 4.87 0.08
N ARG A 34 -12.97 5.36 0.32
CA ARG A 34 -12.32 6.34 -0.57
C ARG A 34 -11.79 5.71 -1.85
N THR A 35 -11.19 4.53 -1.74
CA THR A 35 -10.57 3.85 -2.88
C THR A 35 -11.52 2.87 -3.59
N GLY A 36 -12.61 2.45 -2.93
CA GLY A 36 -13.45 1.34 -3.41
C GLY A 36 -12.76 -0.03 -3.36
N ILE A 37 -11.59 -0.14 -2.73
CA ILE A 37 -10.93 -1.42 -2.43
C ILE A 37 -11.63 -2.01 -1.21
N THR A 38 -11.95 -3.31 -1.21
CA THR A 38 -12.63 -3.90 -0.05
C THR A 38 -11.74 -3.91 1.19
N GLN A 39 -12.33 -3.73 2.38
CA GLN A 39 -11.61 -3.81 3.65
C GLN A 39 -10.83 -5.13 3.79
N ASN A 40 -11.42 -6.25 3.35
CA ASN A 40 -10.76 -7.55 3.37
C ASN A 40 -9.49 -7.56 2.50
N GLN A 41 -9.53 -6.95 1.32
CA GLN A 41 -8.38 -6.86 0.43
C GLN A 41 -7.28 -5.97 1.02
N ILE A 42 -7.65 -4.85 1.67
CA ILE A 42 -6.72 -3.99 2.43
C ILE A 42 -6.04 -4.79 3.56
N SER A 43 -6.83 -5.54 4.35
CA SER A 43 -6.31 -6.40 5.41
C SER A 43 -5.33 -7.45 4.90
N ARG A 44 -5.61 -8.07 3.75
CA ARG A 44 -4.70 -9.04 3.12
C ARG A 44 -3.38 -8.41 2.66
N TYR A 45 -3.41 -7.17 2.19
CA TYR A 45 -2.20 -6.43 1.83
C TYR A 45 -1.34 -6.14 3.07
N LEU A 46 -1.93 -5.57 4.12
CA LEU A 46 -1.24 -5.32 5.39
C LEU A 46 -0.69 -6.61 6.02
N GLY A 47 -1.42 -7.72 5.86
CA GLY A 47 -1.00 -9.04 6.29
C GLY A 47 0.02 -9.75 5.38
N ARG A 48 0.52 -9.10 4.32
CA ARG A 48 1.46 -9.65 3.33
C ARG A 48 0.96 -10.94 2.67
N LYS A 49 -0.37 -11.16 2.66
CA LYS A 49 -1.01 -12.40 2.19
C LYS A 49 -1.22 -12.43 0.67
N CYS A 50 -1.17 -11.27 0.02
CA CYS A 50 -1.23 -11.18 -1.44
C CYS A 50 -0.54 -9.92 -1.96
N SER A 51 -0.06 -10.01 -3.20
CA SER A 51 0.49 -8.86 -3.93
C SER A 51 -0.66 -8.01 -4.50
N PRO A 52 -0.60 -6.68 -4.44
CA PRO A 52 -1.55 -5.81 -5.12
C PRO A 52 -1.35 -5.89 -6.64
N SER A 53 -2.40 -5.62 -7.42
CA SER A 53 -2.25 -5.42 -8.86
C SER A 53 -1.79 -4.00 -9.15
N VAL A 54 -1.20 -3.75 -10.33
CA VAL A 54 -0.77 -2.41 -10.75
C VAL A 54 -1.91 -1.38 -10.66
N PHE A 55 -3.15 -1.78 -10.99
CA PHE A 55 -4.32 -0.91 -10.88
C PHE A 55 -4.64 -0.51 -9.43
N VAL A 56 -4.48 -1.45 -8.49
CA VAL A 56 -4.68 -1.18 -7.06
C VAL A 56 -3.59 -0.24 -6.55
N VAL A 57 -2.34 -0.48 -6.92
CA VAL A 57 -1.21 0.38 -6.54
C VAL A 57 -1.43 1.80 -7.07
N GLN A 58 -1.79 1.97 -8.35
CA GLN A 58 -2.08 3.27 -8.93
C GLN A 58 -3.23 4.00 -8.23
N ARG A 59 -4.27 3.28 -7.85
CA ARG A 59 -5.43 3.85 -7.18
C ARG A 59 -5.09 4.34 -5.78
N LEU A 60 -4.33 3.55 -5.01
CA LEU A 60 -3.86 3.96 -3.69
C LEU A 60 -2.86 5.11 -3.79
N ALA A 61 -1.96 5.07 -4.76
CA ALA A 61 -1.01 6.14 -5.03
C ALA A 61 -1.73 7.48 -5.28
N ARG A 62 -2.81 7.47 -6.06
CA ARG A 62 -3.65 8.66 -6.28
C ARG A 62 -4.42 9.12 -5.05
N GLU A 63 -4.88 8.20 -4.21
CA GLU A 63 -5.59 8.56 -2.96
C GLU A 63 -4.66 9.26 -1.96
N PHE A 64 -3.41 8.82 -1.90
CA PHE A 64 -2.40 9.36 -0.98
C PHE A 64 -1.50 10.45 -1.61
N ASP A 65 -1.76 10.84 -2.85
CA ASP A 65 -0.93 11.79 -3.62
C ASP A 65 0.56 11.42 -3.67
N VAL A 66 0.85 10.12 -3.78
CA VAL A 66 2.20 9.56 -3.92
C VAL A 66 2.40 8.92 -5.29
N THR A 67 3.65 8.65 -5.66
CA THR A 67 3.99 7.89 -6.87
C THR A 67 3.84 6.38 -6.66
N ILE A 68 3.72 5.63 -7.76
CA ILE A 68 3.71 4.15 -7.74
C ILE A 68 5.00 3.62 -7.09
N GLU A 69 6.13 4.25 -7.38
CA GLU A 69 7.45 3.86 -6.88
C GLU A 69 7.55 4.06 -5.36
N GLU A 70 7.05 5.18 -4.85
CA GLU A 70 6.93 5.44 -3.42
C GLU A 70 6.01 4.41 -2.76
N MET A 71 4.85 4.13 -3.36
CA MET A 71 3.87 3.16 -2.86
C MET A 71 4.45 1.73 -2.76
N LEU A 72 5.36 1.37 -3.67
CA LEU A 72 6.04 0.08 -3.69
C LEU A 72 7.32 0.05 -2.83
N GLY A 73 7.69 1.16 -2.20
CA GLY A 73 8.89 1.28 -1.37
C GLY A 73 10.20 1.28 -2.16
N ALA A 74 10.15 1.55 -3.47
CA ALA A 74 11.35 1.74 -4.30
C ALA A 74 12.06 3.07 -3.98
N THR A 75 11.36 4.00 -3.33
CA THR A 75 11.94 5.24 -2.81
C THR A 75 11.25 5.56 -1.49
N PRO A 76 11.98 5.85 -0.41
CA PRO A 76 11.35 6.24 0.84
C PRO A 76 10.62 7.57 0.63
N ALA A 77 9.29 7.57 0.80
CA ALA A 77 8.48 8.79 0.85
C ALA A 77 8.89 9.74 2.02
N LEU A 78 9.84 9.33 2.86
CA LEU A 78 10.38 10.11 3.99
C LEU A 78 11.26 11.32 3.62
N ALA A 79 11.41 11.66 2.34
CA ALA A 79 12.33 12.73 1.91
C ALA A 79 11.66 14.08 1.55
N ARG A 80 10.44 14.35 2.03
CA ARG A 80 9.83 15.68 1.89
C ARG A 80 9.59 16.31 3.27
N ARG A 81 10.60 17.06 3.73
CA ARG A 81 10.52 18.05 4.81
C ARG A 81 10.73 19.43 4.23
#